data_AF-A0A0F9NFR6-F1
#
_entry.id   AF-A0A0F9NFR6-F1
#
_cell.length_a   1.000
_cell.length_b   1.000
_cell.length_c   1.000
_cell.angle_alpha   90.00
_cell.angle_beta   90.00
_cell.angle_gamma   90.00
#
_symmetry.space_group_name_H-M   'P 1'
#
loop_
_entity.id
_entity.type
_entity.pdbx_description
1 polymer ?
#
loop_
_entity_poly.entity_id
_entity_poly.type
_entity_poly.pdbx_seq_one_letter_code
_entity_poly.pdbx_strand_id
1 'polypeptide(L)'
;MKTKLEINITKEDIEGGIRRNHTTCPIAIATKRAFKRKRIVSVDRFNLRFTANRVKEVIVLPLKAKNFISNFDNGCKVKPFKFVISYGK
;
A
#
# COMPACT_ATOMS: atom_id res chain seq x y z
N MET A 1 6.26 20.76 1.63
CA MET A 1 7.15 19.88 2.44
C MET A 1 6.62 18.45 2.34
N LYS A 2 7.46 17.47 2.00
CA LYS A 2 7.04 16.05 1.90
C LYS A 2 7.14 15.36 3.25
N THR A 3 6.10 14.64 3.64
CA THR A 3 6.07 13.80 4.85
C THR A 3 6.49 12.38 4.48
N LYS A 4 7.34 11.76 5.28
CA LYS A 4 7.70 10.34 5.15
C LYS A 4 6.78 9.48 6.02
N LEU A 5 6.34 8.34 5.48
CA LEU A 5 5.57 7.35 6.22
C LEU A 5 6.14 5.96 5.95
N GLU A 6 6.47 5.22 7.02
CA GLU A 6 6.84 3.82 6.93
C GLU A 6 5.57 2.97 6.85
N ILE A 7 5.52 2.11 5.83
CA ILE A 7 4.47 1.12 5.62
C ILE A 7 5.08 -0.22 5.98
N ASN A 8 4.63 -0.80 7.09
CA ASN A 8 4.97 -2.16 7.49
C ASN A 8 3.87 -3.11 7.02
N ILE A 9 4.18 -4.07 6.17
CA ILE A 9 3.26 -5.11 5.70
C ILE A 9 3.52 -6.36 6.52
N THR A 10 2.50 -6.79 7.23
CA THR A 10 2.50 -7.87 8.22
C THR A 10 1.91 -9.15 7.63
N LYS A 11 1.99 -10.26 8.37
CA LYS A 11 1.41 -11.53 7.95
C LYS A 11 -0.12 -11.43 7.88
N GLU A 12 -0.70 -10.72 8.83
CA GLU A 12 -2.13 -10.46 8.94
C GLU A 12 -2.63 -9.64 7.74
N ASP A 13 -1.85 -8.67 7.25
CA ASP A 13 -2.19 -7.93 6.03
C ASP A 13 -2.18 -8.83 4.78
N ILE A 14 -1.28 -9.81 4.74
CA ILE A 14 -1.16 -10.77 3.63
C ILE A 14 -2.34 -11.73 3.63
N GLU A 15 -2.70 -12.26 4.80
CA GLU A 15 -3.79 -13.21 4.99
C GLU A 15 -5.16 -12.56 4.81
N GLY A 16 -5.34 -11.33 5.29
CA GLY A 16 -6.56 -10.55 5.06
C GLY A 16 -6.66 -9.92 3.66
N GLY A 17 -5.60 -10.04 2.85
CA GLY A 17 -5.54 -9.45 1.54
C GLY A 17 -6.32 -10.23 0.48
N ILE A 18 -6.93 -9.54 -0.48
CA ILE A 18 -7.57 -10.18 -1.64
C ILE A 18 -6.77 -9.89 -2.91
N ARG A 19 -6.35 -10.94 -3.62
CA ARG A 19 -5.64 -10.84 -4.90
C ARG A 19 -6.43 -10.02 -5.91
N ARG A 20 -5.73 -9.17 -6.68
CA ARG A 20 -6.29 -8.28 -7.72
C ARG A 20 -7.36 -7.31 -7.22
N ASN A 21 -7.53 -7.15 -5.91
CA ASN A 21 -8.42 -6.15 -5.33
C ASN A 21 -7.60 -4.95 -4.86
N HIS A 22 -7.81 -3.81 -5.51
CA HIS A 22 -7.05 -2.59 -5.27
C HIS A 22 -7.27 -1.97 -3.89
N THR A 23 -8.40 -2.23 -3.21
CA THR A 23 -8.70 -1.65 -1.88
C THR A 23 -8.35 -2.57 -0.71
N THR A 24 -8.21 -3.86 -0.96
CA THR A 24 -7.90 -4.90 0.04
C THR A 24 -6.61 -5.64 -0.28
N CYS A 25 -5.78 -5.15 -1.20
CA CYS A 25 -4.39 -5.58 -1.33
C CYS A 25 -3.66 -5.42 0.03
N PRO A 26 -2.72 -6.32 0.40
CA PRO A 26 -1.97 -6.19 1.66
C PRO A 26 -1.30 -4.82 1.84
N ILE A 27 -0.82 -4.21 0.75
CA ILE A 27 -0.26 -2.85 0.79
C ILE A 27 -1.33 -1.82 1.13
N ALA A 28 -2.55 -1.96 0.59
CA ALA A 28 -3.65 -1.04 0.88
C ALA A 28 -4.10 -1.15 2.35
N ILE A 29 -4.18 -2.37 2.89
CA ILE A 29 -4.52 -2.63 4.30
C ILE A 29 -3.46 -2.02 5.21
N ALA A 30 -2.18 -2.37 5.00
CA ALA A 30 -1.06 -1.84 5.75
C ALA A 30 -0.99 -0.30 5.70
N THR A 31 -1.29 0.28 4.53
CA THR A 31 -1.29 1.74 4.35
C THR A 31 -2.43 2.41 5.11
N LYS A 32 -3.64 1.85 5.08
CA LYS A 32 -4.78 2.35 5.88
C LYS A 32 -4.44 2.33 7.37
N ARG A 33 -3.81 1.26 7.86
CA ARG A 33 -3.36 1.14 9.25
C ARG A 33 -2.28 2.17 9.61
N ALA A 34 -1.33 2.42 8.71
CA ALA A 34 -0.25 3.37 8.95
C ALA A 34 -0.74 4.83 8.99
N PHE A 35 -1.86 5.15 8.32
CA PHE A 35 -2.45 6.48 8.37
C PHE A 35 -3.27 6.70 9.65
N LYS A 36 -2.90 7.71 10.44
CA LYS A 36 -3.65 8.14 11.65
C LYS A 36 -5.04 8.74 11.38
N ARG A 37 -5.46 8.86 10.12
CA ARG A 37 -6.74 9.46 9.71
C ARG A 37 -7.42 8.55 8.70
N LYS A 38 -8.76 8.56 8.69
CA LYS A 38 -9.54 7.86 7.66
C LYS A 38 -9.15 8.41 6.28
N ARG A 39 -8.51 7.59 5.46
CA ARG A 39 -8.17 7.87 4.08
C ARG A 39 -8.74 6.78 3.19
N ILE A 40 -9.27 7.17 2.04
CA ILE A 40 -9.57 6.21 0.98
C ILE A 40 -8.23 5.82 0.38
N VAL A 41 -7.90 4.53 0.39
CA VAL A 41 -6.64 4.00 -0.13
C VAL A 41 -6.94 2.95 -1.18
N SER A 42 -6.29 3.07 -2.33
CA SER A 42 -6.31 2.08 -3.40
C SER A 42 -4.91 1.88 -3.96
N VAL A 43 -4.57 0.64 -4.31
CA VAL A 43 -3.26 0.25 -4.83
C VAL A 43 -3.46 -0.39 -6.19
N ASP A 44 -2.73 0.10 -7.19
CA ASP A 44 -2.53 -0.61 -8.45
C ASP A 44 -1.10 -1.19 -8.50
N ARG A 45 -0.74 -1.89 -9.58
CA ARG A 45 0.57 -2.55 -9.73
C ARG A 45 1.76 -1.61 -9.55
N PHE A 46 1.59 -0.33 -9.84
CA PHE A 46 2.67 0.65 -9.89
C PHE A 46 2.52 1.78 -8.88
N ASN A 47 1.29 2.07 -8.45
CA ASN A 47 0.97 3.26 -7.68
C ASN A 47 0.14 2.95 -6.44
N LEU A 48 0.45 3.69 -5.38
CA LEU A 48 -0.41 3.88 -4.25
C LEU A 48 -1.18 5.18 -4.44
N ARG A 49 -2.51 5.11 -4.36
CA ARG A 49 -3.38 6.27 -4.42
C ARG A 49 -4.09 6.42 -3.09
N PHE A 50 -4.16 7.63 -2.56
CA PHE A 50 -5.04 7.90 -1.45
C PHE A 50 -5.67 9.28 -1.53
N THR A 51 -6.83 9.39 -0.89
CA THR A 51 -7.58 10.66 -0.80
C THR A 51 -7.76 11.04 0.67
N ALA A 52 -7.43 12.30 1.00
CA ALA A 52 -7.67 12.90 2.30
C ALA A 52 -8.19 14.34 2.10
N ASN A 53 -9.35 14.67 2.66
CA ASN A 53 -9.91 16.04 2.63
C ASN A 53 -9.88 16.70 1.23
N ARG A 54 -10.35 15.98 0.20
CA ARG A 54 -10.35 16.38 -1.23
C ARG A 54 -8.99 16.42 -1.93
N VAL A 55 -7.88 16.22 -1.21
CA VAL A 55 -6.55 16.06 -1.82
C VAL A 55 -6.37 14.61 -2.27
N LYS A 56 -6.07 14.42 -3.56
CA LYS A 56 -5.71 13.14 -4.15
C LYS A 56 -4.20 13.09 -4.34
N GLU A 57 -3.57 12.08 -3.76
CA GLU A 57 -2.14 11.84 -3.89
C GLU A 57 -1.91 10.54 -4.65
N VAL A 58 -0.91 10.55 -5.53
CA VAL A 58 -0.47 9.39 -6.31
C VAL A 58 1.02 9.23 -6.10
N ILE A 59 1.41 8.07 -5.56
CA ILE A 59 2.79 7.76 -5.22
C ILE A 59 3.22 6.54 -6.00
N VAL A 60 4.31 6.67 -6.75
CA VAL A 60 4.96 5.54 -7.39
C VAL A 60 5.53 4.62 -6.33
N LEU A 61 5.12 3.35 -6.34
CA LEU A 61 5.61 2.35 -5.41
C LEU A 61 7.08 2.03 -5.68
N PRO A 62 7.88 1.71 -4.65
CA PRO A 62 9.23 1.20 -4.86
C PRO A 62 9.20 -0.18 -5.54
N LEU A 63 10.29 -0.55 -6.21
CA LEU A 63 10.40 -1.83 -6.94
C LEU A 63 10.03 -3.05 -6.07
N LYS A 64 10.44 -3.05 -4.80
CA LYS A 64 10.11 -4.11 -3.85
C LYS A 64 8.60 -4.28 -3.65
N ALA A 65 7.84 -3.18 -3.58
CA ALA A 65 6.39 -3.21 -3.46
C ALA A 65 5.71 -3.66 -4.76
N LYS A 66 6.22 -3.24 -5.93
CA LYS A 66 5.72 -3.71 -7.24
C LYS A 66 5.90 -5.23 -7.38
N ASN A 67 7.07 -5.75 -7.03
CA ASN A 67 7.36 -7.19 -7.08
C ASN A 67 6.48 -7.97 -6.09
N PHE A 68 6.28 -7.42 -4.89
CA PHE A 68 5.36 -8.00 -3.91
C PHE A 68 3.93 -8.12 -4.47
N ILE A 69 3.37 -7.05 -5.06
CA ILE A 69 2.02 -7.09 -5.65
C ILE A 69 1.95 -8.15 -6.74
N SER A 70 2.93 -8.16 -7.65
CA SER A 70 2.96 -9.13 -8.75
C SER A 70 2.98 -10.57 -8.24
N ASN A 71 3.78 -10.87 -7.22
CA ASN A 71 3.85 -12.21 -6.63
C ASN A 71 2.54 -12.57 -5.92
N PHE A 72 1.99 -11.66 -5.12
CA PHE A 72 0.74 -11.87 -4.40
C PHE A 72 -0.42 -12.14 -5.36
N ASP A 73 -0.60 -11.30 -6.39
CA ASP A 73 -1.69 -11.42 -7.37
C ASP A 73 -1.58 -12.69 -8.23
N ASN A 74 -0.37 -13.20 -8.44
CA ASN A 74 -0.11 -14.46 -9.13
C ASN A 74 -0.20 -15.70 -8.21
N GLY A 75 -0.51 -15.54 -6.93
CA GLY A 75 -0.59 -16.63 -5.96
C GLY A 75 0.76 -17.20 -5.53
N CYS A 76 1.86 -16.50 -5.79
CA CYS A 76 3.18 -16.87 -5.29
C CYS A 76 3.28 -16.57 -3.79
N LYS A 77 4.13 -17.31 -3.08
CA LYS A 77 4.43 -17.02 -1.67
C LYS A 77 5.11 -15.66 -1.54
N VAL A 78 4.59 -14.81 -0.66
CA VAL A 78 5.17 -13.51 -0.30
C VAL A 78 5.48 -13.47 1.20
N LYS A 79 6.39 -12.58 1.61
CA LYS A 79 6.79 -12.41 3.01
C LYS A 79 6.49 -10.99 3.48
N PRO A 80 6.26 -10.79 4.79
CA PRO A 80 6.22 -9.47 5.41
C PRO A 80 7.43 -8.62 5.03
N PHE A 81 7.22 -7.33 4.80
CA PHE A 81 8.30 -6.39 4.56
C PHE A 81 7.86 -4.95 4.83
N LYS A 82 8.84 -4.04 4.89
CA LYS A 82 8.60 -2.61 5.06
C LYS A 82 9.18 -1.77 3.93
N PHE A 83 8.55 -0.63 3.68
CA PHE A 83 9.04 0.39 2.77
C PHE A 83 8.54 1.78 3.20
N VAL A 84 9.15 2.83 2.67
CA VAL A 84 8.79 4.22 2.99
C VAL A 84 8.18 4.90 1.77
N ILE A 85 7.11 5.66 1.98
CA ILE A 85 6.54 6.56 0.98
C ILE A 85 6.75 8.02 1.39
N SER A 86 6.82 8.91 0.41
CA SER A 86 6.88 10.37 0.61
C SER A 86 5.67 11.03 -0.04
N TYR A 87 4.94 11.86 0.71
CA TYR A 87 3.69 12.48 0.24
C TYR A 87 3.53 13.95 0.67
N GLY A 88 2.74 14.73 -0.06
CA GLY A 88 2.37 16.09 0.29
C GLY A 88 1.29 16.13 1.39
N LYS A 89 1.24 17.24 2.14
CA LYS A 89 0.24 17.43 3.20
C LYS A 89 -1.03 18.04 2.63
#